data_AF-A0A947BZC9-F1
#
_entry.id   AF-A0A947BZC9-F1
#
_cell.length_a   1.000
_cell.length_b   1.000
_cell.length_c   1.000
_cell.angle_alpha   90.00
_cell.angle_beta   90.00
_cell.angle_gamma   90.00
#
_symmetry.space_group_name_H-M   'P 1'
#
loop_
_entity.id
_entity.type
_entity.pdbx_description
1 polymer ?
#
loop_
_entity_poly.entity_id
_entity_poly.type
_entity_poly.pdbx_seq_one_letter_code
_entity_poly.pdbx_strand_id
1 'polypeptide(L)'
;NRTRTLFACLSLIVIVACGATMAWAGSSDVLAEVRLKPSSKIEKAAGIWVDGQYLGYLKEMKGSKKILLLPGRHQLTARLTGYLDFETEFDVAAGQTREVRVAMRENLTATYPDPKDMARVKLKVEPSRAAVFVNDRYVGHVDQFRGFRKSLGLKPGNYKIHITLPGYQPFDTEITLLKQQKYAIETTLQKGGTERQPLLSERNEPSEPVAEAR
;
A
#
# COMPACT_ATOMS: atom_id res chain seq x y z
N ASN A 1 78.81 49.52 -24.80
CA ASN A 1 77.62 49.97 -24.05
C ASN A 1 76.67 48.79 -23.89
N ARG A 2 76.74 47.99 -22.80
CA ARG A 2 76.04 48.19 -21.51
C ARG A 2 74.52 48.30 -21.75
N THR A 3 73.64 47.39 -21.33
CA THR A 3 73.55 46.66 -20.04
C THR A 3 72.67 45.41 -20.15
N ARG A 4 73.02 44.38 -19.36
CA ARG A 4 72.21 43.21 -18.99
C ARG A 4 71.24 43.60 -17.86
N THR A 5 70.03 43.07 -17.85
CA THR A 5 69.25 42.85 -16.62
C THR A 5 68.42 41.58 -16.73
N LEU A 6 68.79 40.60 -15.90
CA LEU A 6 67.98 39.45 -15.51
C LEU A 6 66.84 39.92 -14.60
N PHE A 7 65.64 39.38 -14.78
CA PHE A 7 64.65 39.28 -13.69
C PHE A 7 64.12 37.85 -13.65
N ALA A 8 64.41 37.20 -12.52
CA ALA A 8 63.86 35.94 -12.09
C ALA A 8 62.54 36.17 -11.32
N CYS A 9 61.75 35.11 -11.20
CA CYS A 9 60.66 34.91 -10.24
C CYS A 9 59.41 35.78 -10.40
N LEU A 10 58.28 35.18 -10.80
CA LEU A 10 57.26 34.82 -9.81
C LEU A 10 56.24 33.84 -10.42
N SER A 11 56.10 32.72 -9.73
CA SER A 11 55.02 31.74 -9.84
C SER A 11 53.62 32.37 -9.87
N LEU A 12 52.81 32.01 -10.85
CA LEU A 12 51.35 31.99 -10.69
C LEU A 12 50.80 30.72 -11.34
N ILE A 13 50.75 29.67 -10.53
CA ILE A 13 49.96 28.47 -10.81
C ILE A 13 48.49 28.91 -10.79
N VAL A 14 47.89 29.10 -11.96
CA VAL A 14 46.45 29.29 -12.10
C VAL A 14 45.82 27.89 -12.01
N ILE A 15 45.52 27.46 -10.79
CA ILE A 15 44.55 26.38 -10.57
C ILE A 15 43.19 26.94 -10.97
N VAL A 16 42.78 26.65 -12.22
CA VAL A 16 41.39 26.79 -12.65
C VAL A 16 40.59 25.71 -11.93
N ALA A 17 40.28 25.94 -10.67
CA ALA A 17 39.19 25.27 -9.97
C ALA A 17 37.89 25.98 -10.36
N CYS A 18 37.49 25.88 -11.63
CA CYS A 18 36.11 26.19 -12.01
C CYS A 18 35.31 24.92 -11.75
N GLY A 19 34.66 24.90 -10.60
CA GLY A 19 33.99 23.75 -10.02
C GLY A 19 33.05 23.05 -10.99
N ALA A 20 33.37 21.81 -11.29
CA ALA A 20 32.36 20.81 -11.60
C ALA A 20 31.59 20.50 -10.30
N THR A 21 30.67 21.39 -9.91
CA THR A 21 29.51 20.97 -9.13
C THR A 21 28.31 21.14 -10.04
N MET A 22 28.21 20.24 -11.00
CA MET A 22 26.93 19.87 -11.57
C MET A 22 26.15 19.30 -10.38
N ALA A 23 25.42 20.18 -9.69
CA ALA A 23 24.45 19.77 -8.71
C ALA A 23 23.43 18.94 -9.49
N TRP A 24 23.50 17.62 -9.32
CA TRP A 24 22.41 16.73 -9.67
C TRP A 24 21.26 17.05 -8.72
N ALA A 25 20.59 18.18 -8.93
CA ALA A 25 19.25 18.38 -8.44
C ALA A 25 18.36 17.51 -9.34
N GLY A 26 18.24 16.23 -8.98
CA GLY A 26 17.24 15.35 -9.57
C GLY A 26 15.87 15.91 -9.21
N SER A 27 15.34 16.82 -10.03
CA SER A 27 13.98 17.32 -9.85
C SER A 27 13.03 16.18 -10.16
N SER A 28 12.26 15.80 -9.14
CA SER A 28 11.17 14.85 -9.21
C SER A 28 9.99 15.41 -10.02
N ASP A 29 10.24 16.02 -11.18
CA ASP A 29 9.24 16.75 -11.97
C ASP A 29 8.35 15.84 -12.81
N VAL A 30 8.69 14.56 -12.95
CA VAL A 30 7.88 13.62 -13.72
C VAL A 30 6.70 13.08 -12.90
N LEU A 31 6.88 12.89 -11.59
CA LEU A 31 5.87 12.25 -10.75
C LEU A 31 4.87 13.28 -10.22
N ALA A 32 3.58 12.94 -10.32
CA ALA A 32 2.51 13.65 -9.66
C ALA A 32 2.35 13.17 -8.22
N GLU A 33 2.06 14.08 -7.29
CA GLU A 33 1.70 13.74 -5.92
C GLU A 33 0.18 13.69 -5.76
N VAL A 34 -0.34 12.59 -5.24
CA VAL A 34 -1.77 12.47 -4.90
C VAL A 34 -1.97 12.56 -3.40
N ARG A 35 -2.75 13.56 -2.97
CA ARG A 35 -3.10 13.80 -1.56
C ARG A 35 -4.53 13.38 -1.29
N LEU A 36 -4.70 12.39 -0.43
CA LEU A 36 -6.03 11.94 -0.02
C LEU A 36 -6.53 12.77 1.17
N LYS A 37 -7.71 13.36 1.02
CA LYS A 37 -8.41 14.09 2.09
C LYS A 37 -9.60 13.26 2.57
N PRO A 38 -9.56 12.70 3.79
CA PRO A 38 -10.71 11.98 4.33
C PRO A 38 -11.82 12.96 4.69
N SER A 39 -13.07 12.62 4.37
CA SER A 39 -14.23 13.46 4.71
C SER A 39 -14.59 13.40 6.19
N SER A 40 -14.23 12.32 6.89
CA SER A 40 -14.40 12.16 8.34
C SER A 40 -13.22 11.42 8.99
N LYS A 41 -13.34 11.07 10.27
CA LYS A 41 -12.33 10.24 10.96
C LYS A 41 -12.34 8.79 10.49
N ILE A 42 -13.45 8.32 9.94
CA ILE A 42 -13.68 6.91 9.62
C ILE A 42 -12.84 6.47 8.43
N GLU A 43 -12.79 7.29 7.37
CA GLU A 43 -12.04 6.99 6.15
C GLU A 43 -10.53 6.89 6.39
N LYS A 44 -10.01 7.42 7.51
CA LYS A 44 -8.61 7.26 7.90
C LYS A 44 -8.21 5.78 8.07
N ALA A 45 -9.16 4.90 8.37
CA ALA A 45 -8.96 3.46 8.51
C ALA A 45 -9.14 2.68 7.19
N ALA A 46 -9.67 3.32 6.14
CA ALA A 46 -9.91 2.68 4.87
C ALA A 46 -8.59 2.23 4.24
N GLY A 47 -8.58 1.01 3.72
CA GLY A 47 -7.52 0.54 2.84
C GLY A 47 -7.56 1.32 1.53
N ILE A 48 -6.41 1.59 0.94
CA ILE A 48 -6.24 2.38 -0.27
C ILE A 48 -5.59 1.51 -1.34
N TRP A 49 -6.23 1.46 -2.49
CA TRP A 49 -5.71 0.88 -3.72
C TRP A 49 -5.60 1.98 -4.78
N VAL A 50 -4.50 1.97 -5.51
CA VAL A 50 -4.36 2.76 -6.74
C VAL A 50 -4.04 1.80 -7.86
N ASP A 51 -4.82 1.83 -8.93
CA ASP A 51 -4.70 0.94 -10.09
C ASP A 51 -4.66 -0.56 -9.70
N GLY A 52 -5.48 -0.93 -8.72
CA GLY A 52 -5.54 -2.29 -8.18
C GLY A 52 -4.43 -2.66 -7.19
N GLN A 53 -3.39 -1.84 -7.02
CA GLN A 53 -2.31 -2.10 -6.07
C GLN A 53 -2.63 -1.53 -4.68
N TYR A 54 -2.59 -2.38 -3.65
CA TYR A 54 -2.75 -1.95 -2.26
C TYR A 54 -1.54 -1.14 -1.78
N LEU A 55 -1.78 0.09 -1.30
CA LEU A 55 -0.71 0.98 -0.82
C LEU A 55 -0.62 1.05 0.72
N GLY A 56 -1.69 0.69 1.43
CA GLY A 56 -1.81 0.85 2.87
C GLY A 56 -3.18 1.42 3.26
N TYR A 57 -3.30 1.97 4.46
CA TYR A 57 -4.51 2.65 4.91
C TYR A 57 -4.36 4.17 4.89
N LEU A 58 -5.47 4.89 4.69
CA LEU A 58 -5.48 6.31 4.34
C LEU A 58 -4.67 7.19 5.31
N LYS A 59 -4.73 6.94 6.63
CA LYS A 59 -3.98 7.70 7.66
C LYS A 59 -2.46 7.73 7.41
N GLU A 60 -1.91 6.71 6.75
CA GLU A 60 -0.49 6.60 6.44
C GLU A 60 -0.07 7.34 5.18
N MET A 61 -1.00 7.75 4.31
CA MET A 61 -0.71 8.35 2.99
C MET A 61 -0.21 9.80 3.09
N LYS A 62 0.92 9.99 3.78
CA LYS A 62 1.56 11.27 4.06
C LYS A 62 3.05 11.09 4.33
N GLY A 63 3.81 12.19 4.25
CA GLY A 63 5.25 12.16 4.49
C GLY A 63 5.96 11.21 3.52
N SER A 64 6.74 10.26 4.04
CA SER A 64 7.47 9.26 3.24
C SER A 64 6.60 8.22 2.55
N LYS A 65 5.30 8.16 2.86
CA LYS A 65 4.33 7.24 2.25
C LYS A 65 3.30 7.98 1.38
N LYS A 66 3.68 9.16 0.88
CA LYS A 66 2.85 9.88 -0.09
C LYS A 66 2.69 9.06 -1.37
N ILE A 67 1.56 9.25 -2.04
CA ILE A 67 1.27 8.57 -3.29
C ILE A 67 1.93 9.37 -4.42
N LEU A 68 2.84 8.72 -5.15
CA LEU A 68 3.51 9.29 -6.32
C LEU A 68 3.15 8.46 -7.54
N LEU A 69 2.57 9.10 -8.54
CA LEU A 69 2.10 8.45 -9.76
C LEU A 69 2.75 9.09 -10.98
N LEU A 70 2.85 8.32 -12.06
CA LEU A 70 3.21 8.88 -13.37
C LEU A 70 2.05 9.75 -13.89
N PRO A 71 2.31 10.65 -14.85
CA PRO A 71 1.24 11.38 -15.52
C PRO A 71 0.31 10.43 -16.26
N GLY A 72 -1.00 10.66 -16.16
CA GLY A 72 -2.01 9.82 -16.78
C GLY A 72 -3.29 9.70 -15.96
N ARG A 73 -4.16 8.79 -16.42
CA ARG A 73 -5.40 8.42 -15.74
C ARG A 73 -5.13 7.32 -14.73
N HIS A 74 -5.62 7.50 -13.51
CA HIS A 74 -5.52 6.54 -12.43
C HIS A 74 -6.88 6.28 -11.78
N GLN A 75 -7.02 5.09 -11.19
CA GLN A 75 -8.18 4.71 -10.41
C GLN A 75 -7.80 4.61 -8.93
N LEU A 76 -8.54 5.31 -8.07
CA LEU A 76 -8.46 5.16 -6.62
C LEU A 76 -9.65 4.32 -6.14
N THR A 77 -9.35 3.28 -5.38
CA THR A 77 -10.35 2.52 -4.62
C THR A 77 -10.04 2.63 -3.13
N ALA A 78 -11.03 2.95 -2.31
CA ALA A 78 -10.94 2.88 -0.85
C ALA A 78 -11.97 1.88 -0.32
N ARG A 79 -11.51 0.94 0.50
CA ARG A 79 -12.36 -0.13 1.09
C ARG A 79 -12.33 -0.09 2.59
N LEU A 80 -13.49 -0.29 3.20
CA LEU A 80 -13.66 -0.36 4.64
C LEU A 80 -14.88 -1.22 4.97
N THR A 81 -14.73 -2.15 5.93
CA THR A 81 -15.84 -2.97 6.42
C THR A 81 -16.99 -2.11 6.91
N GLY A 82 -18.22 -2.46 6.50
CA GLY A 82 -19.42 -1.71 6.86
C GLY A 82 -19.72 -0.52 5.97
N TYR A 83 -18.88 -0.26 4.97
CA TYR A 83 -19.05 0.82 3.99
C TYR A 83 -19.13 0.25 2.58
N LEU A 84 -19.74 1.01 1.69
CA LEU A 84 -19.63 0.79 0.25
C LEU A 84 -18.22 1.17 -0.20
N ASP A 85 -17.69 0.42 -1.16
CA ASP A 85 -16.41 0.74 -1.79
C ASP A 85 -16.50 2.14 -2.41
N PHE A 86 -15.51 2.97 -2.13
CA PHE A 86 -15.36 4.28 -2.75
C PHE A 86 -14.42 4.15 -3.93
N GLU A 87 -14.92 4.40 -5.13
CA GLU A 87 -14.15 4.29 -6.38
C GLU A 87 -14.22 5.61 -7.12
N THR A 88 -13.08 6.09 -7.61
CA THR A 88 -13.00 7.32 -8.39
C THR A 88 -11.83 7.27 -9.36
N GLU A 89 -12.04 7.79 -10.57
CA GLU A 89 -10.97 8.03 -11.54
C GLU A 89 -10.53 9.49 -11.48
N PHE A 90 -9.25 9.73 -11.74
CA PHE A 90 -8.69 11.06 -11.84
C PHE A 90 -7.47 11.06 -12.75
N ASP A 91 -7.25 12.18 -13.43
CA ASP A 91 -6.05 12.40 -14.22
C ASP A 91 -5.03 13.24 -13.42
N VAL A 92 -3.75 12.96 -13.63
CA VAL A 92 -2.64 13.75 -13.09
C VAL A 92 -1.63 14.11 -14.17
N ALA A 93 -1.08 15.31 -14.10
CA ALA A 93 0.01 15.78 -14.95
C ALA A 93 1.35 15.72 -14.22
N ALA A 94 2.45 15.77 -14.99
CA ALA A 94 3.82 15.80 -14.45
C ALA A 94 3.99 16.95 -13.43
N GLY A 95 4.55 16.64 -12.27
CA GLY A 95 4.77 17.60 -11.17
C GLY A 95 3.49 18.08 -10.48
N GLN A 96 2.29 17.65 -10.92
CA GLN A 96 1.04 18.10 -10.33
C GLN A 96 0.87 17.54 -8.91
N THR A 97 0.39 18.36 -7.99
CA THR A 97 -0.22 17.87 -6.75
C THR A 97 -1.74 17.81 -6.92
N ARG A 98 -2.30 16.60 -6.94
CA ARG A 98 -3.74 16.34 -7.05
C ARG A 98 -4.31 16.03 -5.68
N GLU A 99 -5.28 16.81 -5.21
CA GLU A 99 -6.05 16.44 -4.02
C GLU A 99 -7.30 15.64 -4.40
N VAL A 100 -7.54 14.51 -3.73
CA VAL A 100 -8.73 13.68 -3.91
C VAL A 100 -9.45 13.55 -2.58
N ARG A 101 -10.72 13.96 -2.53
CA ARG A 101 -11.55 13.83 -1.34
C ARG A 101 -12.17 12.43 -1.29
N VAL A 102 -11.90 11.69 -0.22
CA VAL A 102 -12.46 10.36 0.03
C VAL A 102 -13.67 10.52 0.94
N ALA A 103 -14.85 10.12 0.46
CA ALA A 103 -16.11 10.21 1.19
C ALA A 103 -16.84 8.87 1.09
N MET A 104 -16.80 8.08 2.16
CA MET A 104 -17.41 6.74 2.14
C MET A 104 -18.85 6.81 2.59
N ARG A 105 -19.69 5.92 2.03
CA ARG A 105 -21.09 5.76 2.43
C ARG A 105 -21.25 4.47 3.19
N GLU A 106 -22.02 4.50 4.27
CA GLU A 106 -22.34 3.30 5.04
C GLU A 106 -23.08 2.29 4.15
N ASN A 107 -22.75 1.02 4.35
CA ASN A 107 -23.50 -0.07 3.76
C ASN A 107 -24.59 -0.51 4.74
N LEU A 108 -25.81 0.01 4.54
CA LEU A 108 -26.95 -0.26 5.42
C LEU A 108 -27.44 -1.72 5.38
N THR A 109 -26.97 -2.51 4.42
CA THR A 109 -27.26 -3.96 4.35
C THR A 109 -26.14 -4.81 4.94
N ALA A 110 -25.09 -4.20 5.51
CA ALA A 110 -24.02 -4.93 6.16
C ALA A 110 -24.54 -5.70 7.38
N THR A 111 -24.38 -7.03 7.35
CA THR A 111 -24.78 -7.89 8.46
C THR A 111 -23.58 -8.16 9.36
N TYR A 112 -23.71 -7.83 10.65
CA TYR A 112 -22.71 -8.15 11.66
C TYR A 112 -23.07 -9.44 12.39
N PRO A 113 -22.10 -10.23 12.87
CA PRO A 113 -22.38 -11.39 13.70
C PRO A 113 -23.09 -10.97 15.00
N ASP A 114 -24.10 -11.72 15.43
CA ASP A 114 -24.66 -11.54 16.78
C ASP A 114 -23.55 -11.79 17.81
N PRO A 115 -23.29 -10.87 18.77
CA PRO A 115 -22.29 -11.07 19.82
C PRO A 115 -22.39 -12.40 20.58
N LYS A 116 -23.59 -13.01 20.63
CA LYS A 116 -23.85 -14.33 21.26
C LYS A 116 -23.35 -15.50 20.41
N ASP A 117 -23.24 -15.33 19.11
CA ASP A 117 -22.84 -16.39 18.17
C ASP A 117 -21.43 -16.16 17.59
N MET A 118 -20.91 -14.95 17.75
CA MET A 118 -19.65 -14.49 17.17
C MET A 118 -18.41 -15.17 17.77
N ALA A 119 -17.53 -15.66 16.90
CA ALA A 119 -16.16 -16.00 17.22
C ALA A 119 -15.27 -14.74 17.25
N ARG A 120 -14.30 -14.70 18.15
CA ARG A 120 -13.38 -13.58 18.34
C ARG A 120 -11.96 -13.99 17.97
N VAL A 121 -11.43 -13.41 16.91
CA VAL A 121 -10.04 -13.60 16.46
C VAL A 121 -9.19 -12.45 16.98
N LYS A 122 -8.22 -12.76 17.84
CA LYS A 122 -7.21 -11.80 18.30
C LYS A 122 -5.99 -11.88 17.38
N LEU A 123 -5.51 -10.73 16.94
CA LEU A 123 -4.31 -10.65 16.13
C LEU A 123 -3.15 -10.13 16.98
N LYS A 124 -2.13 -10.96 17.17
CA LYS A 124 -0.84 -10.57 17.74
C LYS A 124 0.21 -10.64 16.64
N VAL A 125 0.09 -9.71 15.69
CA VAL A 125 0.95 -9.67 14.51
C VAL A 125 1.86 -8.46 14.54
N GLU A 126 3.13 -8.66 14.18
CA GLU A 126 4.09 -7.58 13.95
C GLU A 126 4.51 -7.53 12.47
N PRO A 127 4.54 -6.36 11.83
CA PRO A 127 4.16 -5.04 12.35
C PRO A 127 2.65 -4.84 12.53
N SER A 128 2.23 -4.09 13.56
CA SER A 128 0.81 -3.78 13.83
C SER A 128 0.08 -2.99 12.74
N ARG A 129 0.82 -2.40 11.79
CA ARG A 129 0.27 -1.69 10.64
C ARG A 129 -0.06 -2.59 9.44
N ALA A 130 0.19 -3.91 9.54
CA ALA A 130 -0.15 -4.85 8.48
C ALA A 130 -1.66 -4.85 8.20
N ALA A 131 -2.01 -4.97 6.93
CA ALA A 131 -3.38 -5.10 6.47
C ALA A 131 -3.88 -6.52 6.69
N VAL A 132 -5.16 -6.65 7.01
CA VAL A 132 -5.82 -7.92 7.29
C VAL A 132 -6.97 -8.08 6.31
N PHE A 133 -6.97 -9.21 5.63
CA PHE A 133 -7.99 -9.61 4.68
C PHE A 133 -8.64 -10.91 5.17
N VAL A 134 -9.96 -10.99 5.02
CA VAL A 134 -10.76 -12.18 5.33
C VAL A 134 -11.52 -12.53 4.05
N ASN A 135 -11.26 -13.69 3.49
CA ASN A 135 -11.82 -14.11 2.19
C ASN A 135 -11.65 -13.00 1.14
N ASP A 136 -10.42 -12.54 0.96
CA ASP A 136 -10.01 -11.48 0.01
C ASP A 136 -10.61 -10.08 0.25
N ARG A 137 -11.44 -9.92 1.29
CA ARG A 137 -12.00 -8.62 1.68
C ARG A 137 -11.14 -7.97 2.76
N TYR A 138 -10.70 -6.75 2.51
CA TYR A 138 -10.01 -5.94 3.52
C TYR A 138 -10.94 -5.68 4.71
N VAL A 139 -10.52 -6.14 5.89
CA VAL A 139 -11.29 -5.94 7.13
C VAL A 139 -10.73 -4.85 8.03
N GLY A 140 -9.47 -4.49 7.83
CA GLY A 140 -8.77 -3.51 8.65
C GLY A 140 -7.28 -3.77 8.72
N HIS A 141 -6.61 -3.16 9.70
CA HIS A 141 -5.20 -3.41 10.02
C HIS A 141 -5.06 -4.01 11.41
N VAL A 142 -3.92 -4.67 11.66
CA VAL A 142 -3.69 -5.44 12.89
C VAL A 142 -3.93 -4.63 14.17
N ASP A 143 -3.52 -3.36 14.23
CA ASP A 143 -3.70 -2.48 15.41
C ASP A 143 -5.19 -2.27 15.81
N GLN A 144 -6.12 -2.47 14.88
CA GLN A 144 -7.56 -2.39 15.16
C GLN A 144 -8.08 -3.64 15.90
N PHE A 145 -7.36 -4.76 15.79
CA PHE A 145 -7.75 -6.04 16.36
C PHE A 145 -6.78 -6.53 17.44
N ARG A 146 -5.69 -5.80 17.66
CA ARG A 146 -4.69 -6.06 18.70
C ARG A 146 -4.93 -5.18 19.93
N GLY A 147 -5.03 -5.79 21.10
CA GLY A 147 -5.11 -5.07 22.38
C GLY A 147 -6.22 -5.55 23.32
N PHE A 148 -6.37 -4.88 24.46
CA PHE A 148 -7.40 -5.22 25.44
C PHE A 148 -8.80 -4.97 24.86
N ARG A 149 -9.64 -6.01 24.87
CA ARG A 149 -11.02 -6.03 24.31
C ARG A 149 -11.15 -5.77 22.80
N LYS A 150 -10.04 -5.70 22.05
CA LYS A 150 -10.07 -5.67 20.58
C LYS A 150 -9.95 -7.08 20.01
N SER A 151 -10.75 -7.36 18.99
CA SER A 151 -10.72 -8.62 18.24
C SER A 151 -11.50 -8.46 16.94
N LEU A 152 -11.11 -9.18 15.92
CA LEU A 152 -11.90 -9.36 14.71
C LEU A 152 -13.07 -10.32 15.04
N GLY A 153 -14.29 -9.83 14.86
CA GLY A 153 -15.51 -10.58 15.09
C GLY A 153 -16.00 -11.25 13.82
N LEU A 154 -16.12 -12.58 13.82
CA LEU A 154 -16.58 -13.36 12.66
C LEU A 154 -17.70 -14.31 13.09
N LYS A 155 -18.56 -14.68 12.14
CA LYS A 155 -19.52 -15.78 12.37
C LYS A 155 -18.74 -17.10 12.46
N PRO A 156 -19.34 -18.17 13.02
CA PRO A 156 -18.76 -19.51 12.91
C PRO A 156 -18.67 -19.91 11.43
N GLY A 157 -17.57 -20.56 11.04
CA GLY A 157 -17.31 -20.92 9.66
C GLY A 157 -15.82 -21.00 9.32
N ASN A 158 -15.54 -21.23 8.04
CA ASN A 158 -14.18 -21.30 7.49
C ASN A 158 -13.79 -19.97 6.86
N TYR A 159 -12.57 -19.53 7.13
CA TYR A 159 -12.06 -18.25 6.64
C TYR A 159 -10.62 -18.38 6.16
N LYS A 160 -10.34 -17.77 5.01
CA LYS A 160 -8.99 -17.49 4.54
C LYS A 160 -8.55 -16.15 5.12
N ILE A 161 -7.49 -16.16 5.91
CA ILE A 161 -6.90 -14.97 6.50
C ILE A 161 -5.60 -14.68 5.75
N HIS A 162 -5.55 -13.51 5.12
CA HIS A 162 -4.37 -12.99 4.45
C HIS A 162 -3.91 -11.73 5.17
N ILE A 163 -2.66 -11.71 5.63
CA ILE A 163 -2.06 -10.58 6.33
C ILE A 163 -0.86 -10.10 5.52
N THR A 164 -0.89 -8.85 5.08
CA THR A 164 0.13 -8.33 4.17
C THR A 164 0.54 -6.91 4.51
N LEU A 165 1.76 -6.58 4.11
CA LEU A 165 2.34 -5.27 4.31
C LEU A 165 3.40 -5.02 3.24
N PRO A 166 3.35 -3.91 2.47
CA PRO A 166 4.36 -3.62 1.47
C PRO A 166 5.79 -3.68 2.04
N GLY A 167 6.64 -4.48 1.37
CA GLY A 167 8.03 -4.76 1.78
C GLY A 167 8.20 -5.94 2.75
N TYR A 168 7.13 -6.67 3.07
CA TYR A 168 7.14 -7.84 3.94
C TYR A 168 6.56 -9.04 3.21
N GLN A 169 7.01 -10.24 3.60
CA GLN A 169 6.38 -11.48 3.14
C GLN A 169 4.96 -11.56 3.71
N PRO A 170 3.94 -11.82 2.88
CA PRO A 170 2.58 -12.03 3.38
C PRO A 170 2.49 -13.30 4.24
N PHE A 171 1.49 -13.33 5.09
CA PHE A 171 1.12 -14.50 5.89
C PHE A 171 -0.30 -14.92 5.53
N ASP A 172 -0.43 -16.16 5.08
CA ASP A 172 -1.68 -16.78 4.65
C ASP A 172 -2.00 -17.96 5.55
N THR A 173 -3.25 -18.05 6.00
CA THR A 173 -3.71 -19.17 6.82
C THR A 173 -5.21 -19.39 6.64
N GLU A 174 -5.64 -20.64 6.74
CA GLU A 174 -7.06 -20.99 6.79
C GLU A 174 -7.43 -21.36 8.23
N ILE A 175 -8.53 -20.79 8.71
CA ILE A 175 -9.03 -21.05 10.07
C ILE A 175 -10.48 -21.51 10.03
N THR A 176 -10.81 -22.44 10.91
CA THR A 176 -12.18 -22.85 11.19
C THR A 176 -12.59 -22.32 12.56
N LEU A 177 -13.65 -21.52 12.59
CA LEU A 177 -14.16 -20.87 13.80
C LEU A 177 -15.46 -21.50 14.27
N LEU A 178 -15.51 -21.82 15.56
CA LEU A 178 -16.69 -22.29 16.26
C LEU A 178 -17.40 -21.15 16.99
N LYS A 179 -18.67 -21.36 17.34
CA LYS A 179 -19.50 -20.41 18.09
C LYS A 179 -18.83 -19.99 19.39
N GLN A 180 -18.79 -18.68 19.64
CA GLN A 180 -18.16 -18.04 20.80
C GLN A 180 -16.66 -18.36 21.01
N GLN A 181 -15.99 -18.98 20.04
CA GLN A 181 -14.59 -19.34 20.16
C GLN A 181 -13.72 -18.08 20.25
N LYS A 182 -12.69 -18.13 21.09
CA LYS A 182 -11.59 -17.16 21.08
C LYS A 182 -10.41 -17.81 20.38
N TYR A 183 -10.04 -17.28 19.23
CA TYR A 183 -8.89 -17.75 18.43
C TYR A 183 -7.81 -16.67 18.44
N ALA A 184 -6.53 -17.07 18.45
CA ALA A 184 -5.41 -16.14 18.39
C ALA A 184 -4.52 -16.49 17.21
N ILE A 185 -4.24 -15.49 16.37
CA ILE A 185 -3.22 -15.58 15.32
C ILE A 185 -2.03 -14.78 15.81
N GLU A 186 -0.90 -15.47 15.99
CA GLU A 186 0.35 -14.88 16.47
C GLU A 186 1.41 -15.11 15.40
N THR A 187 1.99 -14.05 14.85
CA THR A 187 3.04 -14.15 13.83
C THR A 187 3.83 -12.85 13.70
N THR A 188 5.04 -12.95 13.13
CA THR A 188 5.89 -11.79 12.81
C THR A 188 6.21 -11.84 11.34
N LEU A 189 5.71 -10.86 10.58
CA LEU A 189 5.99 -10.74 9.16
C LEU A 189 7.47 -10.43 8.95
N GLN A 190 8.10 -11.19 8.05
CA GLN A 190 9.51 -11.01 7.73
C GLN A 190 9.67 -9.95 6.64
N LYS A 191 10.62 -9.03 6.84
CA LYS A 191 10.98 -8.03 5.83
C LYS A 191 11.73 -8.73 4.70
N GLY A 192 11.28 -8.56 3.45
CA GLY A 192 11.92 -9.23 2.31
C GLY A 192 10.98 -9.80 1.25
N GLY A 193 9.66 -9.64 1.40
CA GLY A 193 8.70 -10.02 0.37
C GLY A 193 8.85 -9.14 -0.88
N THR A 194 9.60 -9.63 -1.86
CA THR A 194 9.56 -9.13 -3.24
C THR A 194 8.86 -10.21 -4.05
N GLU A 195 7.53 -10.21 -4.07
CA GLU A 195 6.79 -11.11 -4.94
C GLU A 195 5.72 -10.34 -5.70
N ARG A 196 5.92 -10.30 -7.02
CA ARG A 196 4.97 -9.85 -8.02
C ARG A 196 3.63 -10.53 -7.72
N GLN A 197 2.56 -9.77 -7.52
CA GLN A 197 1.22 -10.34 -7.53
C GLN A 197 1.06 -11.16 -8.81
N PRO A 198 0.67 -12.45 -8.74
CA PRO A 198 0.23 -13.15 -9.93
C PRO A 198 -0.95 -12.36 -10.47
N LEU A 199 -0.84 -11.91 -11.72
CA LEU A 199 -2.00 -11.45 -12.48
C LEU A 199 -2.97 -12.63 -12.50
N LEU A 200 -4.06 -12.54 -11.75
CA LEU A 200 -5.21 -13.42 -11.90
C LEU A 200 -5.87 -13.07 -13.24
N SER A 201 -5.24 -13.52 -14.32
CA SER A 201 -5.86 -13.67 -15.63
C SER A 201 -5.93 -15.16 -15.91
N GLU A 202 -6.77 -15.87 -15.15
CA GLU A 202 -7.27 -17.17 -15.56
C GLU A 202 -8.30 -16.91 -16.66
N ARG A 203 -7.79 -16.63 -17.86
CA ARG A 203 -8.58 -16.69 -19.09
C ARG A 203 -8.79 -18.18 -19.34
N ASN A 204 -9.97 -18.67 -19.00
CA ASN A 204 -10.46 -19.97 -19.42
C ASN A 204 -10.41 -20.05 -20.96
N GLU A 205 -9.40 -20.70 -21.52
CA GLU A 205 -9.50 -21.23 -22.87
C GLU A 205 -10.22 -22.58 -22.79
N PRO A 206 -11.29 -22.78 -23.59
CA PRO A 206 -11.91 -24.10 -23.71
C PRO A 206 -10.94 -25.04 -24.43
N SER A 207 -10.67 -26.21 -23.83
CA SER A 207 -9.88 -27.27 -24.43
C SER A 207 -10.53 -27.76 -25.72
N GLU A 208 -9.86 -27.59 -26.85
CA GLU A 208 -10.21 -28.25 -28.12
C GLU A 208 -10.10 -29.78 -27.97
N PRO A 209 -11.02 -30.57 -28.58
CA PRO A 209 -10.94 -32.02 -28.56
C PRO A 209 -9.84 -32.51 -29.50
N VAL A 210 -8.95 -33.36 -28.97
CA VAL A 210 -7.94 -34.09 -29.75
C VAL A 210 -8.64 -35.04 -30.72
N ALA A 211 -8.46 -34.81 -32.02
CA ALA A 211 -8.90 -35.72 -33.06
C ALA A 211 -8.03 -36.99 -33.05
N GLU A 212 -8.68 -38.14 -32.83
CA GLU A 212 -8.08 -39.46 -32.94
C GLU A 212 -8.10 -39.87 -34.42
N ALA A 213 -6.93 -39.91 -35.06
CA ALA A 213 -6.77 -40.41 -36.42
C ALA A 213 -6.63 -41.93 -36.41
N ARG A 214 -7.45 -42.59 -37.24
CA ARG A 214 -7.43 -44.01 -37.58
C ARG A 214 -6.23 -44.38 -38.44
#